data_AF-A0AAR2LK29-F1
#
_entry.id   AF-A0AAR2LK29-F1
#
_cell.length_a   1.000
_cell.length_b   1.000
_cell.length_c   1.000
_cell.angle_alpha   90.00
_cell.angle_beta   90.00
_cell.angle_gamma   90.00
#
_symmetry.space_group_name_H-M   'P 1'
#
loop_
_entity.id
_entity.type
_entity.pdbx_description
1 polymer ?
#
loop_
_entity_poly.entity_id
_entity_poly.type
_entity_poly.pdbx_seq_one_letter_code
_entity_poly.pdbx_strand_id
1 'polypeptide(L)'
;MAFCEFCLKCVIFMSFLFYTGRLTRCVRCPIAYHATDYCIPAGSVILANNSILCPNHFVPRKGCRNHEHVNVSWCFVCSEGGSLLCCESCPAAFHRECLNIEMPEGSWFCNDCRAGRKPHYKEVVWVKVGRYRWWPAEVSHPKNIPENILRMRHDVGEFPVLFFGSNDYLWTYQARVFPYMEGDANSKEKMGKGVDSIYKKALEEAAVRFKELQAEKELRQLQEDRRNDKKPPPYKHIKVNRPIGKVQIITADLSEIPRCNCKATDENPCGMDSECINRMLLYECHPQVCPAGEQCQNQRFMKREYSQVEIFRTLSRGWGLRCCHDIKKGDFVSEYVGEVIDEEECRARIRHAQENDIGNFYMLTLDKDRIIDAGPKGNEARFMNHSCQPNCETQKWTVSGDTRVGLFALVDISAGTELTFNYNLECLGNGKTVCKCGAPNCSGFLGVRPKNNPPSDDKGRKMKKRAHMKRRQQQELTKEREDECFSCGDGGQMVSCKRPGCPKVYHADCLNLTKRPAGRWECPWHQCDLCGQEAASFCEMCPSSYCVEHRDGMLFISKLDGRLSCSEHDPCGPEPLEPGEIREYVPDVKHES
;
A
#
# COMPACT_ATOMS: atom_id res chain seq x y z
N MET A 1 8.68 -13.31 45.46
CA MET A 1 9.06 -12.32 44.42
C MET A 1 9.00 -13.03 43.09
N ALA A 2 8.02 -12.69 42.25
CA ALA A 2 7.86 -13.34 40.95
C ALA A 2 9.06 -13.03 40.05
N PHE A 3 9.75 -14.07 39.57
CA PHE A 3 10.74 -13.90 38.52
C PHE A 3 10.00 -13.47 37.25
N CYS A 4 10.36 -12.32 36.68
CA CYS A 4 9.76 -11.88 35.43
C CYS A 4 10.26 -12.81 34.30
N GLU A 5 9.37 -13.67 33.78
CA GLU A 5 9.68 -14.65 32.73
C GLU A 5 9.65 -14.06 31.32
N PHE A 6 9.31 -12.77 31.19
CA PHE A 6 9.08 -12.13 29.90
C PHE A 6 9.98 -10.91 29.67
N CYS A 7 10.33 -10.67 28.40
CA CYS A 7 11.03 -9.46 27.98
C CYS A 7 10.09 -8.24 28.09
N LEU A 8 10.47 -7.25 28.90
CA LEU A 8 9.63 -6.07 29.15
C LEU A 8 9.24 -5.33 27.85
N LYS A 9 10.17 -5.16 26.91
CA LYS A 9 9.88 -4.51 25.61
C LYS A 9 8.79 -5.25 24.83
N CYS A 10 8.87 -6.59 24.75
CA CYS A 10 7.92 -7.40 23.98
C CYS A 10 6.52 -7.37 24.59
N VAL A 11 6.43 -7.34 25.93
CA VAL A 11 5.15 -7.20 26.64
C VAL A 11 4.51 -5.84 26.36
N ILE A 12 5.28 -4.75 26.41
CA ILE A 12 4.78 -3.38 26.19
C ILE A 12 4.19 -3.22 24.77
N PHE A 13 4.88 -3.74 23.76
CA PHE A 13 4.46 -3.58 22.36
C PHE A 13 3.50 -4.67 21.87
N MET A 14 2.88 -5.43 22.78
CA MET A 14 1.98 -6.57 22.47
C MET A 14 2.56 -7.49 21.38
N SER A 15 3.89 -7.59 21.34
CA SER A 15 4.61 -8.42 20.39
C SER A 15 4.63 -9.84 20.95
N PHE A 16 3.43 -10.44 21.06
CA PHE A 16 3.23 -11.82 21.50
C PHE A 16 3.79 -12.85 20.52
N LEU A 17 4.36 -12.43 19.39
CA LEU A 17 5.19 -13.28 18.54
C LEU A 17 6.55 -13.44 19.22
N PHE A 18 6.56 -14.33 20.20
CA PHE A 18 7.65 -14.70 21.09
C PHE A 18 8.99 -14.80 20.35
N TYR A 19 9.87 -13.82 20.56
CA TYR A 19 11.30 -14.07 20.44
C TYR A 19 11.61 -15.18 21.47
N THR A 20 11.88 -16.40 21.04
CA THR A 20 12.34 -17.50 21.91
C THR A 20 13.82 -17.30 22.27
N GLY A 21 14.22 -16.04 22.49
CA GLY A 21 15.60 -15.62 22.69
C GLY A 21 16.00 -15.74 24.15
N ARG A 22 17.30 -15.90 24.39
CA ARG A 22 17.85 -15.91 25.75
C ARG A 22 17.57 -14.57 26.44
N LEU A 23 17.01 -14.63 27.65
CA LEU A 23 16.79 -13.45 28.48
C LEU A 23 18.05 -13.08 29.26
N THR A 24 18.29 -11.77 29.38
CA THR A 24 19.28 -11.17 30.27
C THR A 24 18.55 -10.34 31.34
N ARG A 25 18.97 -10.45 32.59
CA ARG A 25 18.24 -9.90 33.75
C ARG A 25 18.99 -8.75 34.40
N CYS A 26 18.27 -7.75 34.88
CA CYS A 26 18.86 -6.71 35.71
C CYS A 26 19.28 -7.29 37.06
N VAL A 27 20.49 -6.97 37.52
CA VAL A 27 20.98 -7.41 38.85
C VAL A 27 20.39 -6.60 40.02
N ARG A 28 19.68 -5.50 39.75
CA ARG A 28 19.13 -4.59 40.77
C ARG A 28 17.60 -4.42 40.74
N CYS A 29 16.91 -4.99 39.77
CA CYS A 29 15.44 -4.95 39.70
C CYS A 29 14.90 -6.17 38.93
N PRO A 30 13.60 -6.51 39.05
CA PRO A 30 13.06 -7.73 38.46
C PRO A 30 12.88 -7.69 36.93
N ILE A 31 13.50 -6.73 36.23
CA ILE A 31 13.31 -6.54 34.78
C ILE A 31 14.24 -7.46 33.99
N ALA A 32 13.70 -8.03 32.90
CA ALA A 32 14.44 -8.82 31.92
C ALA A 32 14.21 -8.30 30.49
N TYR A 33 15.21 -8.49 29.63
CA TYR A 33 15.15 -8.20 28.20
C TYR A 33 15.73 -9.38 27.41
N HIS A 34 15.39 -9.54 26.13
CA HIS A 34 16.15 -10.43 25.26
C HIS A 34 17.58 -9.90 25.13
N ALA A 35 18.57 -10.80 25.11
CA ALA A 35 20.00 -10.51 24.95
C ALA A 35 20.32 -10.10 23.50
N THR A 36 19.67 -9.04 23.01
CA THR A 36 19.83 -8.46 21.68
C THR A 36 19.83 -6.94 21.81
N ASP A 37 20.56 -6.25 20.93
CA ASP A 37 20.65 -4.79 20.93
C ASP A 37 19.29 -4.09 20.69
N TYR A 38 18.28 -4.84 20.22
CA TYR A 38 16.94 -4.34 19.95
C TYR A 38 16.03 -4.31 21.19
N CYS A 39 16.27 -5.15 22.18
CA CYS A 39 15.43 -5.23 23.39
C CYS A 39 16.06 -4.50 24.56
N ILE A 40 17.40 -4.54 24.69
CA ILE A 40 18.11 -3.90 25.78
C ILE A 40 18.03 -2.37 25.63
N PRO A 41 17.50 -1.65 26.64
CA PRO A 41 17.38 -0.20 26.56
C PRO A 41 18.76 0.46 26.61
N ALA A 42 18.88 1.59 25.92
CA ALA A 42 20.09 2.39 25.89
C ALA A 42 20.48 2.85 27.30
N GLY A 43 21.78 2.82 27.58
CA GLY A 43 22.34 3.11 28.90
C GLY A 43 22.39 1.90 29.83
N SER A 44 21.94 0.73 29.38
CA SER A 44 22.21 -0.53 30.08
C SER A 44 23.69 -0.90 29.99
N VAL A 45 24.25 -1.41 31.09
CA VAL A 45 25.61 -1.97 31.11
C VAL A 45 25.54 -3.49 31.13
N ILE A 46 26.18 -4.13 30.16
CA ILE A 46 26.31 -5.59 30.10
C ILE A 46 27.40 -6.02 31.07
N LEU A 47 27.03 -6.76 32.10
CA LEU A 47 27.97 -7.27 33.11
C LEU A 47 28.48 -8.67 32.76
N ALA A 48 27.58 -9.51 32.23
CA ALA A 48 27.89 -10.86 31.74
C ALA A 48 26.81 -11.29 30.73
N ASN A 49 26.95 -12.48 30.16
CA ASN A 49 26.05 -13.00 29.11
C ASN A 49 24.55 -12.98 29.50
N ASN A 50 24.22 -13.14 30.78
CA ASN A 50 22.83 -13.22 31.27
C ASN A 50 22.49 -12.14 32.32
N SER A 51 23.38 -11.17 32.53
CA SER A 51 23.18 -10.13 33.54
C SER A 51 23.54 -8.74 33.01
N ILE A 52 22.64 -7.79 33.23
CA ILE A 52 22.84 -6.38 32.93
C ILE A 52 22.59 -5.53 34.17
N LEU A 53 23.02 -4.27 34.12
CA LEU A 53 22.51 -3.20 34.97
C LEU A 53 21.67 -2.26 34.09
N CYS A 54 20.37 -2.22 34.33
CA CYS A 54 19.44 -1.45 33.50
C CYS A 54 19.43 0.05 33.88
N PRO A 55 18.99 0.95 32.98
CA PRO A 55 19.04 2.40 33.18
C PRO A 55 18.09 2.93 34.27
N ASN A 56 17.16 2.11 34.80
CA ASN A 56 16.29 2.52 35.92
C ASN A 56 17.05 2.84 37.21
N HIS A 57 18.32 2.47 37.29
CA HIS A 57 19.17 2.73 38.44
C HIS A 57 20.11 3.93 38.25
N PHE A 58 19.90 4.72 37.20
CA PHE A 58 20.60 5.99 37.03
C PHE A 58 20.13 7.01 38.05
N VAL A 59 21.08 7.74 38.65
CA VAL A 59 20.80 8.83 39.58
C VAL A 59 21.48 10.10 39.05
N PRO A 60 20.70 11.13 38.68
CA PRO A 60 21.25 12.40 38.21
C PRO A 60 22.18 13.06 39.25
N ARG A 61 23.46 13.26 38.87
CA ARG A 61 24.42 14.08 39.64
C ARG A 61 23.96 15.53 39.81
N LYS A 62 23.94 16.02 41.07
CA LYS A 62 23.71 17.44 41.38
C LYS A 62 24.83 18.32 40.81
N GLY A 63 24.46 19.47 40.26
CA GLY A 63 25.40 20.44 39.67
C GLY A 63 25.93 20.08 38.28
N CYS A 64 25.53 18.94 37.70
CA CYS A 64 25.84 18.61 36.31
C CYS A 64 24.73 19.14 35.39
N ARG A 65 25.05 20.15 34.58
CA ARG A 65 24.09 20.83 33.69
C ARG A 65 23.43 19.91 32.65
N ASN A 66 24.04 18.76 32.35
CA ASN A 66 23.49 17.76 31.43
C ASN A 66 22.62 16.70 32.14
N HIS A 67 22.53 16.75 33.46
CA HIS A 67 21.71 15.87 34.30
C HIS A 67 20.45 16.54 34.83
N GLU A 68 20.23 17.84 34.59
CA GLU A 68 18.96 18.49 34.98
C GLU A 68 17.81 17.93 34.14
N HIS A 69 16.69 17.63 34.78
CA HIS A 69 15.46 17.21 34.09
C HIS A 69 14.92 18.36 33.25
N VAL A 70 14.43 18.08 32.04
CA VAL A 70 13.84 19.09 31.17
C VAL A 70 12.49 18.59 30.68
N ASN A 71 11.52 19.49 30.55
CA ASN A 71 10.24 19.21 29.91
C ASN A 71 10.07 20.12 28.70
N VAL A 72 9.31 19.66 27.72
CA VAL A 72 8.88 20.50 26.60
C VAL A 72 7.86 21.54 27.08
N SER A 73 7.71 22.61 26.31
CA SER A 73 6.76 23.70 26.59
C SER A 73 5.45 23.57 25.79
N TRP A 74 5.16 22.39 25.24
CA TRP A 74 3.96 22.10 24.47
C TRP A 74 3.40 20.72 24.83
N CYS A 75 2.11 20.52 24.56
CA CYS A 75 1.43 19.26 24.77
C CYS A 75 1.74 18.28 23.64
N PHE A 76 2.07 17.03 23.98
CA PHE A 76 2.32 15.96 22.99
C PHE A 76 1.07 15.50 22.23
N VAL A 77 -0.14 15.92 22.63
CA VAL A 77 -1.40 15.55 21.98
C VAL A 77 -1.86 16.64 21.01
N CYS A 78 -1.97 17.90 21.46
CA CYS A 78 -2.47 19.00 20.62
C CYS A 78 -1.38 19.93 20.07
N SER A 79 -0.12 19.76 20.47
CA SER A 79 1.01 20.64 20.10
C SER A 79 0.92 22.09 20.57
N GLU A 80 -0.01 22.41 21.47
CA GLU A 80 -0.18 23.75 22.03
C GLU A 80 0.54 23.92 23.38
N GLY A 81 0.90 25.16 23.70
CA GLY A 81 1.43 25.53 25.02
C GLY A 81 0.36 25.65 26.10
N GLY A 82 0.75 26.14 27.28
CA GLY A 82 -0.18 26.45 28.38
C GLY A 82 0.16 25.74 29.69
N SER A 83 -0.86 25.45 30.49
CA SER A 83 -0.70 24.72 31.76
C SER A 83 -0.54 23.23 31.48
N LEU A 84 0.70 22.75 31.59
CA LEU A 84 1.06 21.38 31.23
C LEU A 84 1.43 20.55 32.46
N LEU A 85 1.00 19.29 32.43
CA LEU A 85 1.42 18.24 33.33
C LEU A 85 2.73 17.63 32.81
N CYS A 86 3.80 17.80 33.58
CA CYS A 86 5.16 17.39 33.22
C CYS A 86 5.47 16.00 33.77
N CYS A 87 5.93 15.09 32.90
CA CYS A 87 6.42 13.78 33.34
C CYS A 87 7.74 13.94 34.11
N GLU A 88 7.94 13.17 35.18
CA GLU A 88 9.18 13.19 35.98
C GLU A 88 10.33 12.32 35.44
N SER A 89 10.07 11.50 34.41
CA SER A 89 11.06 10.57 33.84
C SER A 89 11.48 10.89 32.41
N CYS A 90 10.74 11.74 31.72
CA CYS A 90 11.00 12.08 30.33
C CYS A 90 10.56 13.51 30.03
N PRO A 91 11.00 14.09 28.89
CA PRO A 91 10.62 15.45 28.54
C PRO A 91 9.14 15.69 28.22
N ALA A 92 8.34 14.64 28.09
CA ALA A 92 6.96 14.77 27.66
C ALA A 92 6.12 15.59 28.65
N ALA A 93 5.24 16.41 28.08
CA ALA A 93 4.29 17.23 28.80
C ALA A 93 2.93 17.18 28.08
N PHE A 94 1.85 17.27 28.85
CA PHE A 94 0.49 17.06 28.35
C PHE A 94 -0.50 18.00 29.04
N HIS A 95 -1.56 18.40 28.36
CA HIS A 95 -2.71 18.99 29.07
C HIS A 95 -3.47 17.89 29.81
N ARG A 96 -4.01 18.26 30.98
CA ARG A 96 -4.91 17.40 31.75
C ARG A 96 -6.11 16.96 30.92
N GLU A 97 -6.66 17.92 30.18
CA GLU A 97 -7.84 17.77 29.33
C GLU A 97 -7.55 16.83 28.15
N CYS A 98 -6.37 16.95 27.53
CA CYS A 98 -5.95 16.05 26.44
C CYS A 98 -5.77 14.60 26.88
N LEU A 99 -5.46 14.36 28.17
CA LEU A 99 -5.36 13.01 28.72
C LEU A 99 -6.66 12.51 29.34
N ASN A 100 -7.66 13.38 29.47
CA ASN A 100 -8.92 13.12 30.17
C ASN A 100 -8.71 12.53 31.58
N ILE A 101 -7.83 13.17 32.37
CA ILE A 101 -7.54 12.76 33.75
C ILE A 101 -7.85 13.87 34.75
N GLU A 102 -8.00 13.51 36.02
CA GLU A 102 -8.01 14.47 37.11
C GLU A 102 -6.59 14.93 37.47
N MET A 103 -6.46 16.03 38.20
CA MET A 103 -5.16 16.52 38.65
C MET A 103 -4.52 15.49 39.59
N PRO A 104 -3.38 14.88 39.23
CA PRO A 104 -2.75 13.87 40.08
C PRO A 104 -2.17 14.50 41.34
N GLU A 105 -2.27 13.79 42.46
CA GLU A 105 -1.59 14.14 43.71
C GLU A 105 -0.14 13.64 43.68
N GLY A 106 0.83 14.55 43.78
CA GLY A 106 2.24 14.22 43.85
C GLY A 106 2.89 13.98 42.48
N SER A 107 3.81 13.01 42.41
CA SER A 107 4.61 12.74 41.21
C SER A 107 3.79 12.12 40.09
N TRP A 108 4.01 12.58 38.86
CA TRP A 108 3.30 12.08 37.69
C TRP A 108 4.23 11.54 36.60
N PHE A 109 3.82 10.42 36.00
CA PHE A 109 4.53 9.76 34.90
C PHE A 109 3.58 9.55 33.73
N CYS A 110 4.04 9.89 32.52
CA CYS A 110 3.27 9.65 31.30
C CYS A 110 3.05 8.16 31.05
N ASN A 111 2.07 7.82 30.21
CA ASN A 111 1.73 6.43 29.87
C ASN A 111 2.93 5.63 29.37
N ASP A 112 3.82 6.26 28.61
CA ASP A 112 5.04 5.63 28.10
C ASP A 112 6.01 5.27 29.22
N CYS A 113 6.23 6.18 30.17
CA CYS A 113 7.10 5.94 31.32
C CYS A 113 6.49 4.92 32.29
N ARG A 114 5.17 4.96 32.52
CA ARG A 114 4.44 3.98 33.33
C ARG A 114 4.50 2.58 32.72
N ALA A 115 4.40 2.49 31.40
CA ALA A 115 4.57 1.23 30.67
C ALA A 115 6.02 0.73 30.71
N GLY A 116 7.00 1.58 31.05
CA GLY A 116 8.41 1.22 31.06
C GLY A 116 9.10 1.37 29.70
N ARG A 117 8.57 2.21 28.79
CA ARG A 117 9.26 2.55 27.54
C ARG A 117 10.55 3.30 27.86
N LYS A 118 11.60 2.94 27.11
CA LYS A 118 12.95 3.48 27.23
C LYS A 118 13.53 3.68 25.83
N PRO A 119 14.46 4.63 25.64
CA PRO A 119 15.20 4.74 24.39
C PRO A 119 15.99 3.46 24.10
N HIS A 120 16.05 3.05 22.84
CA HIS A 120 16.87 1.94 22.37
C HIS A 120 17.98 2.40 21.42
N TYR A 121 19.02 1.58 21.29
CA TYR A 121 20.06 1.82 20.29
C TYR A 121 19.48 1.78 18.88
N LYS A 122 20.03 2.61 18.00
CA LYS A 122 19.54 2.86 16.63
C LYS A 122 18.16 3.50 16.54
N GLU A 123 17.65 4.12 17.61
CA GLU A 123 16.48 4.97 17.52
C GLU A 123 16.86 6.41 17.16
N VAL A 124 16.02 7.05 16.34
CA VAL A 124 16.10 8.48 16.06
C VAL A 124 15.31 9.21 17.16
N VAL A 125 15.96 10.16 17.82
CA VAL A 125 15.43 10.89 18.97
C VAL A 125 15.69 12.38 18.84
N TRP A 126 14.83 13.18 19.46
CA TRP A 126 15.10 14.57 19.75
C TRP A 126 15.89 14.69 21.03
N VAL A 127 16.94 15.51 21.04
CA VAL A 127 17.83 15.68 22.19
C VAL A 127 17.91 17.15 22.59
N LYS A 128 17.84 17.41 23.90
CA LYS A 128 18.00 18.75 24.47
C LYS A 128 19.37 18.94 25.12
N VAL A 129 20.13 19.89 24.61
CA VAL A 129 21.45 20.26 25.16
C VAL A 129 21.42 21.71 25.61
N GLY A 130 21.53 21.94 26.93
CA GLY A 130 21.55 23.28 27.51
C GLY A 130 20.45 24.21 26.94
N ARG A 131 20.86 25.37 26.43
CA ARG A 131 19.96 26.37 25.84
C ARG A 131 19.70 26.21 24.35
N TYR A 132 20.34 25.24 23.68
CA TYR A 132 20.14 25.01 22.25
C TYR A 132 18.75 24.49 21.95
N ARG A 133 18.29 24.64 20.69
CA ARG A 133 17.04 24.03 20.23
C ARG A 133 17.09 22.51 20.38
N TRP A 134 15.93 21.88 20.40
CA TRP A 134 15.85 20.42 20.25
C TRP A 134 16.51 20.04 18.91
N TRP A 135 17.39 19.04 18.96
CA TRP A 135 18.16 18.63 17.79
C TRP A 135 18.00 17.12 17.56
N PRO A 136 17.81 16.66 16.32
CA PRO A 136 17.63 15.24 16.04
C PRO A 136 18.98 14.50 16.13
N ALA A 137 18.97 13.31 16.71
CA ALA A 137 20.14 12.46 16.86
C ALA A 137 19.79 10.97 16.78
N GLU A 138 20.77 10.12 16.44
CA GLU A 138 20.65 8.66 16.56
C GLU A 138 21.29 8.18 17.86
N VAL A 139 20.58 7.34 18.61
CA VAL A 139 21.12 6.67 19.80
C VAL A 139 22.17 5.64 19.38
N SER A 140 23.43 5.92 19.68
CA SER A 140 24.57 5.11 19.25
C SER A 140 24.89 4.01 20.24
N HIS A 141 25.31 2.84 19.74
CA HIS A 141 25.81 1.77 20.60
C HIS A 141 27.26 2.07 21.04
N PRO A 142 27.65 1.93 22.32
CA PRO A 142 29.01 2.22 22.80
C PRO A 142 30.14 1.46 22.09
N LYS A 143 29.84 0.32 21.44
CA LYS A 143 30.81 -0.43 20.60
C LYS A 143 31.10 0.22 19.25
N ASN A 144 30.25 1.13 18.79
CA ASN A 144 30.30 1.70 17.45
C ASN A 144 30.74 3.17 17.45
N ILE A 145 31.04 3.74 18.62
CA ILE A 145 31.47 5.13 18.75
C ILE A 145 33.01 5.25 18.75
N PRO A 146 33.57 6.41 18.37
CA PRO A 146 35.00 6.65 18.47
C PRO A 146 35.54 6.53 19.91
N GLU A 147 36.77 6.04 20.04
CA GLU A 147 37.45 5.77 21.32
C GLU A 147 37.55 7.01 22.24
N ASN A 148 37.74 8.20 21.65
CA ASN A 148 37.77 9.46 22.40
C ASN A 148 36.41 9.78 23.05
N ILE A 149 35.30 9.43 22.39
CA ILE A 149 33.95 9.60 22.94
C ILE A 149 33.67 8.56 24.02
N LEU A 150 34.12 7.32 23.83
CA LEU A 150 33.97 6.24 24.82
C LEU A 150 34.68 6.57 26.14
N ARG A 151 35.84 7.25 26.08
CA ARG A 151 36.61 7.67 27.26
C ARG A 151 36.05 8.90 27.98
N MET A 152 35.06 9.59 27.41
CA MET A 152 34.41 10.69 28.10
C MET A 152 33.75 10.19 29.38
N ARG A 153 33.79 10.98 30.45
CA ARG A 153 33.18 10.61 31.73
C ARG A 153 31.66 10.50 31.58
N HIS A 154 31.13 9.32 31.82
CA HIS A 154 29.71 9.00 31.80
C HIS A 154 29.36 8.01 32.93
N ASP A 155 28.10 7.98 33.34
CA ASP A 155 27.57 7.07 34.34
C ASP A 155 26.64 6.02 33.72
N VAL A 156 26.36 4.97 34.49
CA VAL A 156 25.39 3.93 34.12
C VAL A 156 24.01 4.54 33.90
N GLY A 157 23.43 4.34 32.73
CA GLY A 157 22.14 4.89 32.32
C GLY A 157 22.26 6.10 31.39
N GLU A 158 23.45 6.66 31.24
CA GLU A 158 23.77 7.53 30.11
C GLU A 158 24.07 6.69 28.86
N PHE A 159 23.76 7.24 27.69
CA PHE A 159 24.04 6.64 26.39
C PHE A 159 24.53 7.70 25.40
N PRO A 160 25.40 7.31 24.45
CA PRO A 160 25.91 8.23 23.46
C PRO A 160 24.86 8.44 22.36
N VAL A 161 24.69 9.68 21.93
CA VAL A 161 23.89 10.06 20.76
C VAL A 161 24.79 10.71 19.72
N LEU A 162 24.52 10.46 18.45
CA LEU A 162 25.16 11.07 17.29
C LEU A 162 24.20 12.09 16.68
N PHE A 163 24.56 13.37 16.71
CA PHE A 163 23.73 14.43 16.14
C PHE A 163 23.77 14.41 14.61
N PHE A 164 22.60 14.39 13.99
CA PHE A 164 22.50 14.55 12.54
C PHE A 164 22.96 15.94 12.11
N GLY A 165 23.49 16.05 10.89
CA GLY A 165 24.01 17.27 10.30
C GLY A 165 25.40 17.68 10.82
N SER A 166 25.61 17.72 12.14
CA SER A 166 26.90 18.12 12.75
C SER A 166 27.87 16.96 12.95
N ASN A 167 27.37 15.72 13.08
CA ASN A 167 28.15 14.51 13.37
C ASN A 167 28.90 14.55 14.72
N ASP A 168 28.43 15.37 15.66
CA ASP A 168 28.97 15.42 17.02
C ASP A 168 28.35 14.34 17.90
N TYR A 169 29.10 13.92 18.93
CA TYR A 169 28.63 12.98 19.93
C TYR A 169 28.38 13.65 21.28
N LEU A 170 27.38 13.14 22.01
CA LEU A 170 27.14 13.52 23.41
C LEU A 170 26.65 12.31 24.21
N TRP A 171 27.15 12.17 25.43
CA TRP A 171 26.51 11.30 26.44
C TRP A 171 25.33 12.03 27.06
N THR A 172 24.16 11.41 26.98
CA THR A 172 22.89 11.96 27.51
C THR A 172 22.10 10.85 28.18
N TYR A 173 20.95 11.18 28.77
CA TYR A 173 20.09 10.22 29.44
C TYR A 173 18.60 10.45 29.10
N GLN A 174 17.75 9.52 29.53
CA GLN A 174 16.34 9.45 29.13
C GLN A 174 15.57 10.78 29.30
N ALA A 175 15.80 11.54 30.38
CA ALA A 175 15.02 12.75 30.62
C ALA A 175 15.43 13.96 29.76
N ARG A 176 16.32 13.76 28.79
CA ARG A 176 16.70 14.77 27.79
C ARG A 176 16.41 14.36 26.36
N VAL A 177 15.74 13.22 26.18
CA VAL A 177 15.42 12.71 24.86
C VAL A 177 13.96 12.29 24.77
N PHE A 178 13.38 12.43 23.58
CA PHE A 178 12.10 11.82 23.24
C PHE A 178 12.12 11.31 21.80
N PRO A 179 11.28 10.33 21.44
CA PRO A 179 11.30 9.72 20.10
C PRO A 179 11.02 10.71 18.97
N TYR A 180 11.67 10.52 17.84
CA TYR A 180 11.33 11.20 16.59
C TYR A 180 10.08 10.53 15.95
N MET A 181 9.18 11.32 15.40
CA MET A 181 7.89 10.88 14.87
C MET A 181 7.73 11.20 13.38
N GLU A 182 6.79 10.51 12.73
CA GLU A 182 6.43 10.82 11.35
C GLU A 182 5.80 12.22 11.25
N GLY A 183 6.27 13.05 10.32
CA GLY A 183 5.83 14.45 10.17
C GLY A 183 6.75 15.48 10.83
N ASP A 184 7.67 15.07 11.71
CA ASP A 184 8.66 15.96 12.34
C ASP A 184 9.59 16.67 11.33
N ALA A 185 9.72 16.11 10.12
CA ALA A 185 10.48 16.67 9.02
C ALA A 185 9.86 17.95 8.39
N ASN A 186 8.58 18.23 8.66
CA ASN A 186 7.80 19.26 7.95
C ASN A 186 7.93 20.67 8.53
N SER A 187 8.70 20.88 9.61
CA SER A 187 8.92 22.20 10.22
C SER A 187 9.83 23.15 9.40
N LYS A 188 9.87 23.01 8.06
CA LYS A 188 10.85 23.65 7.17
C LYS A 188 10.56 25.13 6.84
N GLU A 189 9.34 25.61 7.06
CA GLU A 189 8.83 26.79 6.34
C GLU A 189 9.32 28.17 6.84
N LYS A 190 10.03 28.28 7.96
CA LYS A 190 10.42 29.59 8.52
C LYS A 190 11.87 29.69 8.98
N MET A 191 12.85 29.40 8.13
CA MET A 191 14.27 29.45 8.55
C MET A 191 15.23 30.08 7.53
N GLY A 192 16.08 31.01 8.01
CA GLY A 192 17.01 31.86 7.25
C GLY A 192 18.32 31.16 6.85
N LYS A 193 19.38 31.95 6.58
CA LYS A 193 20.73 31.46 6.18
C LYS A 193 21.66 31.35 7.42
N GLY A 194 22.44 30.27 7.54
CA GLY A 194 23.44 30.08 8.62
C GLY A 194 23.31 28.73 9.35
N VAL A 195 23.34 28.73 10.70
CA VAL A 195 23.08 27.54 11.57
C VAL A 195 21.80 26.78 11.18
N ASP A 196 20.86 27.48 10.55
CA ASP A 196 19.67 26.92 9.95
C ASP A 196 19.94 25.93 8.79
N SER A 197 21.08 26.00 8.09
CA SER A 197 21.44 25.03 7.03
C SER A 197 21.89 23.68 7.59
N ILE A 198 22.72 23.69 8.64
CA ILE A 198 23.13 22.44 9.34
C ILE A 198 21.92 21.81 10.01
N TYR A 199 21.03 22.62 10.59
CA TYR A 199 19.78 22.12 11.16
C TYR A 199 18.84 21.54 10.10
N LYS A 200 18.67 22.20 8.94
CA LYS A 200 17.90 21.66 7.81
C LYS A 200 18.46 20.32 7.34
N LYS A 201 19.78 20.23 7.17
CA LYS A 201 20.48 18.99 6.85
C LYS A 201 20.22 17.91 7.92
N ALA A 202 20.27 18.27 9.19
CA ALA A 202 19.99 17.34 10.29
C ALA A 202 18.57 16.77 10.23
N LEU A 203 17.56 17.59 9.92
CA LEU A 203 16.18 17.12 9.75
C LEU A 203 16.02 16.18 8.55
N GLU A 204 16.73 16.45 7.45
CA GLU A 204 16.72 15.61 6.26
C GLU A 204 17.37 14.25 6.50
N GLU A 205 18.57 14.23 7.11
CA GLU A 205 19.26 12.99 7.48
C GLU A 205 18.44 12.19 8.49
N ALA A 206 17.85 12.84 9.50
CA ALA A 206 16.99 12.18 10.49
C ALA A 206 15.75 11.54 9.84
N ALA A 207 15.10 12.25 8.91
CA ALA A 207 13.92 11.74 8.20
C ALA A 207 14.25 10.55 7.29
N VAL A 208 15.38 10.59 6.58
CA VAL A 208 15.87 9.47 5.76
C VAL A 208 16.17 8.27 6.66
N ARG A 209 16.94 8.48 7.73
CA ARG A 209 17.34 7.42 8.65
C ARG A 209 16.15 6.78 9.37
N PHE A 210 15.17 7.59 9.78
CA PHE A 210 13.93 7.12 10.39
C PHE A 210 13.15 6.19 9.45
N LYS A 211 13.03 6.55 8.16
CA LYS A 211 12.39 5.70 7.14
C LYS A 211 13.15 4.39 6.91
N GLU A 212 14.48 4.43 6.85
CA GLU A 212 15.30 3.22 6.74
C GLU A 212 15.05 2.27 7.91
N LEU A 213 15.05 2.79 9.15
CA LEU A 213 14.82 1.99 10.35
C LEU A 213 13.41 1.40 10.41
N GLN A 214 12.39 2.14 9.95
CA GLN A 214 11.04 1.61 9.79
C GLN A 214 11.00 0.45 8.79
N ALA A 215 11.65 0.61 7.63
CA ALA A 215 11.74 -0.45 6.62
C ALA A 215 12.51 -1.68 7.12
N GLU A 216 13.62 -1.49 7.84
CA GLU A 216 14.36 -2.58 8.50
C GLU A 216 13.48 -3.34 9.52
N LYS A 217 12.63 -2.61 10.27
CA LYS A 217 11.70 -3.20 11.24
C LYS A 217 10.59 -4.01 10.56
N GLU A 218 9.97 -3.46 9.52
CA GLU A 218 8.96 -4.17 8.71
C GLU A 218 9.56 -5.42 8.08
N LEU A 219 10.74 -5.32 7.46
CA LEU A 219 11.43 -6.44 6.84
C LEU A 219 11.70 -7.58 7.84
N ARG A 220 12.12 -7.25 9.06
CA ARG A 220 12.34 -8.24 10.10
C ARG A 220 11.05 -8.91 10.54
N GLN A 221 9.98 -8.14 10.70
CA GLN A 221 8.67 -8.70 11.03
C GLN A 221 8.23 -9.71 9.95
N LEU A 222 8.36 -9.33 8.68
CA LEU A 222 8.05 -10.22 7.55
C LEU A 222 8.92 -11.50 7.53
N GLN A 223 10.19 -11.42 7.92
CA GLN A 223 11.07 -12.60 8.03
C GLN A 223 10.62 -13.53 9.16
N GLU A 224 10.23 -12.98 10.30
CA GLU A 224 9.71 -13.73 11.44
C GLU A 224 8.36 -14.38 11.09
N ASP A 225 7.45 -13.63 10.46
CA ASP A 225 6.16 -14.13 9.99
C ASP A 225 6.37 -15.27 8.98
N ARG A 226 7.34 -15.12 8.05
CA ARG A 226 7.73 -16.20 7.14
C ARG A 226 8.22 -17.46 7.85
N ARG A 227 8.89 -17.32 9.00
CA ARG A 227 9.36 -18.47 9.80
C ARG A 227 8.23 -19.14 10.56
N ASN A 228 7.27 -18.35 11.04
CA ASN A 228 6.18 -18.80 11.90
C ASN A 228 5.00 -19.38 11.08
N ASP A 229 4.71 -18.82 9.90
CA ASP A 229 3.72 -19.33 8.94
C ASP A 229 4.25 -20.58 8.22
N LYS A 230 4.21 -21.73 8.90
CA LYS A 230 4.66 -22.99 8.31
C LYS A 230 3.70 -23.56 7.26
N LYS A 231 2.42 -23.18 7.27
CA LYS A 231 1.39 -23.65 6.34
C LYS A 231 0.39 -22.53 6.01
N PRO A 232 -0.16 -22.49 4.78
CA PRO A 232 -1.20 -21.53 4.44
C PRO A 232 -2.48 -21.80 5.24
N PRO A 233 -3.36 -20.78 5.39
CA PRO A 233 -4.70 -20.97 5.93
C PRO A 233 -5.43 -22.12 5.22
N PRO A 234 -6.27 -22.87 5.94
CA PRO A 234 -6.98 -24.01 5.36
C PRO A 234 -7.94 -23.55 4.26
N TYR A 235 -7.95 -24.28 3.15
CA TYR A 235 -8.92 -24.15 2.07
C TYR A 235 -9.30 -25.54 1.56
N LYS A 236 -10.46 -25.69 0.92
CA LYS A 236 -10.86 -26.97 0.35
C LYS A 236 -10.35 -27.11 -1.07
N HIS A 237 -9.44 -28.06 -1.30
CA HIS A 237 -8.97 -28.37 -2.65
C HIS A 237 -10.09 -28.96 -3.51
N ILE A 238 -10.30 -28.38 -4.69
CA ILE A 238 -11.30 -28.84 -5.67
C ILE A 238 -10.68 -28.94 -7.07
N LYS A 239 -11.22 -29.85 -7.88
CA LYS A 239 -10.71 -30.15 -9.23
C LYS A 239 -11.46 -29.43 -10.37
N VAL A 240 -12.66 -28.94 -10.10
CA VAL A 240 -13.56 -28.28 -11.07
C VAL A 240 -14.40 -27.24 -10.36
N ASN A 241 -14.86 -26.23 -11.11
CA ASN A 241 -15.70 -25.15 -10.62
C ASN A 241 -16.97 -25.66 -9.92
N ARG A 242 -17.38 -24.95 -8.87
CA ARG A 242 -18.57 -25.29 -8.07
C ARG A 242 -19.58 -24.14 -8.10
N PRO A 243 -20.71 -24.25 -8.82
CA PRO A 243 -21.72 -23.21 -8.83
C PRO A 243 -22.35 -23.07 -7.44
N ILE A 244 -22.63 -21.83 -7.03
CA ILE A 244 -23.28 -21.48 -5.78
C ILE A 244 -24.52 -20.63 -6.07
N GLY A 245 -25.57 -20.82 -5.28
CA GLY A 245 -26.80 -20.04 -5.41
C GLY A 245 -27.51 -20.30 -6.73
N LYS A 246 -27.74 -19.23 -7.50
CA LYS A 246 -28.51 -19.27 -8.76
C LYS A 246 -27.65 -19.58 -9.98
N VAL A 247 -26.32 -19.63 -9.82
CA VAL A 247 -25.39 -19.87 -10.93
C VAL A 247 -25.54 -21.30 -11.44
N GLN A 248 -25.51 -21.49 -12.75
CA GLN A 248 -25.54 -22.79 -13.41
C GLN A 248 -24.29 -23.01 -14.27
N ILE A 249 -23.85 -24.27 -14.34
CA ILE A 249 -22.84 -24.71 -15.32
C ILE A 249 -23.58 -24.97 -16.64
N ILE A 250 -23.07 -24.40 -17.72
CA ILE A 250 -23.60 -24.60 -19.07
C ILE A 250 -22.92 -25.85 -19.65
N THR A 251 -23.68 -26.78 -20.21
CA THR A 251 -23.13 -27.93 -20.93
C THR A 251 -23.74 -27.95 -22.33
N ALA A 252 -22.89 -27.85 -23.34
CA ALA A 252 -23.30 -27.95 -24.74
C ALA A 252 -23.53 -29.41 -25.16
N ASP A 253 -24.45 -29.61 -26.09
CA ASP A 253 -24.57 -30.89 -26.80
C ASP A 253 -23.39 -31.07 -27.76
N LEU A 254 -23.04 -32.33 -28.07
CA LEU A 254 -21.98 -32.68 -29.01
C LEU A 254 -22.15 -32.02 -30.39
N SER A 255 -23.39 -31.73 -30.80
CA SER A 255 -23.70 -31.02 -32.05
C SER A 255 -23.27 -29.56 -32.05
N GLU A 256 -23.19 -28.92 -30.89
CA GLU A 256 -22.82 -27.51 -30.74
C GLU A 256 -21.30 -27.33 -30.61
N ILE A 257 -20.56 -28.42 -30.41
CA ILE A 257 -19.11 -28.38 -30.29
C ILE A 257 -18.46 -28.22 -31.67
N PRO A 258 -17.63 -27.19 -31.89
CA PRO A 258 -16.98 -26.97 -33.17
C PRO A 258 -15.96 -28.07 -33.49
N ARG A 259 -16.02 -28.58 -34.73
CA ARG A 259 -15.04 -29.52 -35.27
C ARG A 259 -13.85 -28.76 -35.86
N CYS A 260 -12.63 -29.11 -35.45
CA CYS A 260 -11.41 -28.49 -36.00
C CYS A 260 -11.05 -29.03 -37.40
N ASN A 261 -10.08 -28.38 -38.04
CA ASN A 261 -9.52 -28.70 -39.36
C ASN A 261 -8.34 -29.70 -39.34
N CYS A 262 -7.80 -30.06 -38.18
CA CYS A 262 -6.67 -30.99 -38.05
C CYS A 262 -7.03 -32.44 -38.43
N LYS A 263 -6.01 -33.25 -38.74
CA LYS A 263 -6.15 -34.67 -39.09
C LYS A 263 -5.34 -35.55 -38.14
N ALA A 264 -5.75 -36.80 -37.96
CA ALA A 264 -4.98 -37.79 -37.20
C ALA A 264 -3.63 -38.15 -37.84
N THR A 265 -3.37 -37.74 -39.08
CA THR A 265 -2.09 -37.95 -39.77
C THR A 265 -1.07 -36.86 -39.50
N ASP A 266 -1.47 -35.76 -38.86
CA ASP A 266 -0.56 -34.66 -38.54
C ASP A 266 0.41 -35.11 -37.43
N GLU A 267 1.64 -34.59 -37.42
CA GLU A 267 2.66 -35.01 -36.43
C GLU A 267 2.25 -34.67 -34.99
N ASN A 268 1.70 -33.48 -34.78
CA ASN A 268 1.20 -32.99 -33.49
C ASN A 268 -0.21 -32.41 -33.67
N PRO A 269 -1.25 -33.25 -33.82
CA PRO A 269 -2.58 -32.78 -34.18
C PRO A 269 -3.20 -31.97 -33.04
N CYS A 270 -3.64 -30.76 -33.37
CA CYS A 270 -4.12 -29.76 -32.40
C CYS A 270 -3.07 -29.36 -31.34
N GLY A 271 -1.79 -29.60 -31.59
CA GLY A 271 -0.67 -29.15 -30.76
C GLY A 271 -0.48 -27.64 -30.77
N MET A 272 0.48 -27.15 -29.99
CA MET A 272 0.76 -25.71 -29.82
C MET A 272 1.10 -25.02 -31.15
N ASP A 273 1.94 -25.63 -31.98
CA ASP A 273 2.39 -25.09 -33.26
C ASP A 273 1.50 -25.48 -34.44
N SER A 274 0.33 -26.07 -34.18
CA SER A 274 -0.61 -26.49 -35.23
C SER A 274 -1.52 -25.35 -35.69
N GLU A 275 -1.99 -25.40 -36.94
CA GLU A 275 -3.01 -24.49 -37.49
C GLU A 275 -4.44 -24.88 -37.06
N CYS A 276 -4.59 -25.37 -35.83
CA CYS A 276 -5.87 -25.82 -35.31
C CYS A 276 -6.80 -24.64 -35.05
N ILE A 277 -7.89 -24.55 -35.82
CA ILE A 277 -8.85 -23.45 -35.69
C ILE A 277 -9.48 -23.37 -34.30
N ASN A 278 -9.74 -24.50 -33.64
CA ASN A 278 -10.29 -24.52 -32.30
C ASN A 278 -9.30 -23.88 -31.30
N ARG A 279 -8.02 -24.25 -31.35
CA ARG A 279 -6.97 -23.67 -30.48
C ARG A 279 -6.81 -22.17 -30.73
N MET A 280 -6.77 -21.74 -31.99
CA MET A 280 -6.66 -20.32 -32.35
C MET A 280 -7.82 -19.47 -31.84
N LEU A 281 -9.02 -20.06 -31.75
CA LEU A 281 -10.23 -19.41 -31.24
C LEU A 281 -10.48 -19.68 -29.74
N LEU A 282 -9.53 -20.30 -29.03
CA LEU A 282 -9.63 -20.65 -27.61
C LEU A 282 -10.80 -21.59 -27.27
N TYR A 283 -11.10 -22.53 -28.18
CA TYR A 283 -12.00 -23.66 -27.95
C TYR A 283 -11.20 -24.92 -27.66
N GLU A 284 -11.60 -25.65 -26.62
CA GLU A 284 -11.09 -27.00 -26.37
C GLU A 284 -11.74 -28.00 -27.34
N CYS A 285 -10.94 -28.91 -27.90
CA CYS A 285 -11.47 -29.97 -28.76
C CYS A 285 -12.17 -31.03 -27.90
N HIS A 286 -13.30 -31.55 -28.38
CA HIS A 286 -13.94 -32.70 -27.75
C HIS A 286 -13.46 -34.02 -28.38
N PRO A 287 -13.13 -35.06 -27.59
CA PRO A 287 -12.56 -36.31 -28.11
C PRO A 287 -13.46 -37.02 -29.13
N GLN A 288 -14.78 -36.93 -28.97
CA GLN A 288 -15.75 -37.56 -29.89
C GLN A 288 -16.00 -36.74 -31.17
N VAL A 289 -15.56 -35.48 -31.23
CA VAL A 289 -15.87 -34.56 -32.35
C VAL A 289 -14.62 -34.28 -33.19
N CYS A 290 -13.45 -34.25 -32.56
CA CYS A 290 -12.17 -33.96 -33.20
C CYS A 290 -11.78 -35.05 -34.22
N PRO A 291 -11.41 -34.71 -35.47
CA PRO A 291 -10.97 -35.70 -36.44
C PRO A 291 -9.65 -36.41 -36.07
N ALA A 292 -8.86 -35.82 -35.16
CA ALA A 292 -7.64 -36.44 -34.63
C ALA A 292 -7.91 -37.49 -33.55
N GLY A 293 -9.15 -37.62 -33.07
CA GLY A 293 -9.55 -38.57 -32.02
C GLY A 293 -8.67 -38.46 -30.78
N GLU A 294 -8.15 -39.61 -30.33
CA GLU A 294 -7.30 -39.72 -29.14
C GLU A 294 -5.93 -39.04 -29.27
N GLN A 295 -5.45 -38.78 -30.49
CA GLN A 295 -4.15 -38.12 -30.71
C GLN A 295 -4.22 -36.60 -30.51
N CYS A 296 -5.43 -36.04 -30.39
CA CYS A 296 -5.63 -34.60 -30.20
C CYS A 296 -4.94 -34.09 -28.92
N GLN A 297 -4.07 -33.09 -29.09
CA GLN A 297 -3.34 -32.44 -27.99
C GLN A 297 -4.05 -31.19 -27.42
N ASN A 298 -5.27 -30.90 -27.86
CA ASN A 298 -6.08 -29.75 -27.41
C ASN A 298 -7.23 -30.19 -26.50
N GLN A 299 -6.91 -30.86 -25.39
CA GLN A 299 -7.87 -31.41 -24.41
C GLN A 299 -7.40 -31.21 -22.95
N ARG A 300 -6.56 -30.20 -22.70
CA ARG A 300 -5.78 -30.07 -21.46
C ARG A 300 -6.63 -29.66 -20.25
N PHE A 301 -7.73 -28.95 -20.42
CA PHE A 301 -8.67 -28.63 -19.33
C PHE A 301 -9.42 -29.88 -18.87
N MET A 302 -10.06 -30.62 -19.79
CA MET A 302 -10.75 -31.87 -19.46
C MET A 302 -9.81 -32.92 -18.86
N LYS A 303 -8.60 -33.08 -19.41
CA LYS A 303 -7.60 -34.03 -18.91
C LYS A 303 -6.92 -33.56 -17.61
N ARG A 304 -6.95 -32.27 -17.29
CA ARG A 304 -6.30 -31.64 -16.14
C ARG A 304 -4.79 -31.90 -16.10
N GLU A 305 -4.16 -31.76 -17.27
CA GLU A 305 -2.72 -31.92 -17.44
C GLU A 305 -2.02 -30.62 -16.99
N TYR A 306 -1.96 -30.40 -15.68
CA TYR A 306 -1.35 -29.21 -15.08
C TYR A 306 0.16 -29.40 -14.84
N SER A 307 0.90 -28.30 -14.86
CA SER A 307 2.31 -28.28 -14.46
C SER A 307 2.45 -28.58 -12.96
N GLN A 308 3.43 -29.40 -12.59
CA GLN A 308 3.86 -29.56 -11.20
C GLN A 308 4.36 -28.24 -10.60
N VAL A 309 3.80 -27.88 -9.46
CA VAL A 309 4.02 -26.62 -8.75
C VAL A 309 4.22 -26.84 -7.26
N GLU A 310 4.86 -25.87 -6.62
CA GLU A 310 5.10 -25.86 -5.18
C GLU A 310 4.60 -24.55 -4.57
N ILE A 311 3.87 -24.66 -3.45
CA ILE A 311 3.44 -23.52 -2.64
C ILE A 311 4.59 -23.11 -1.72
N PHE A 312 4.96 -21.83 -1.73
CA PHE A 312 6.06 -21.32 -0.90
C PHE A 312 5.71 -19.98 -0.26
N ARG A 313 6.39 -19.64 0.84
CA ARG A 313 6.16 -18.37 1.55
C ARG A 313 7.02 -17.25 0.95
N THR A 314 6.37 -16.24 0.40
CA THR A 314 7.02 -14.99 -0.02
C THR A 314 7.27 -14.08 1.18
N LEU A 315 8.12 -13.07 1.00
CA LEU A 315 8.44 -12.12 2.06
C LEU A 315 7.28 -11.16 2.35
N SER A 316 6.72 -10.52 1.32
CA SER A 316 5.80 -9.38 1.47
C SER A 316 4.42 -9.57 0.82
N ARG A 317 4.19 -10.69 0.12
CA ARG A 317 2.97 -10.96 -0.67
C ARG A 317 2.22 -12.21 -0.20
N GLY A 318 2.46 -12.66 1.03
CA GLY A 318 1.83 -13.88 1.53
C GLY A 318 2.44 -15.15 0.95
N TRP A 319 1.58 -16.12 0.63
CA TRP A 319 1.96 -17.38 -0.02
C TRP A 319 1.97 -17.22 -1.53
N GLY A 320 2.98 -17.80 -2.19
CA GLY A 320 3.19 -17.78 -3.63
C GLY A 320 3.21 -19.20 -4.21
N LEU A 321 3.24 -19.28 -5.53
CA LEU A 321 3.35 -20.53 -6.29
C LEU A 321 4.58 -20.49 -7.20
N ARG A 322 5.36 -21.57 -7.28
CA ARG A 322 6.51 -21.69 -8.19
C ARG A 322 6.48 -23.00 -8.98
N CYS A 323 7.06 -23.02 -10.17
CA CYS A 323 7.17 -24.23 -10.98
C CYS A 323 8.28 -25.16 -10.46
N CYS A 324 8.09 -26.48 -10.61
CA CYS A 324 9.09 -27.49 -10.24
C CYS A 324 10.00 -27.91 -11.41
N HIS A 325 9.67 -27.51 -12.63
CA HIS A 325 10.37 -27.84 -13.87
C HIS A 325 10.28 -26.65 -14.84
N ASP A 326 11.05 -26.70 -15.93
CA ASP A 326 11.02 -25.69 -16.97
C ASP A 326 9.69 -25.75 -17.74
N ILE A 327 9.05 -24.59 -17.93
CA ILE A 327 7.78 -24.42 -18.67
C ILE A 327 8.08 -23.61 -19.93
N LYS A 328 7.58 -24.05 -21.10
CA LYS A 328 7.79 -23.33 -22.36
C LYS A 328 6.74 -22.25 -22.57
N LYS A 329 7.13 -21.21 -23.31
CA LYS A 329 6.20 -20.17 -23.74
C LYS A 329 4.97 -20.77 -24.42
N GLY A 330 3.80 -20.32 -24.00
CA GLY A 330 2.50 -20.78 -24.48
C GLY A 330 1.96 -22.02 -23.76
N ASP A 331 2.75 -22.70 -22.93
CA ASP A 331 2.27 -23.89 -22.23
C ASP A 331 1.12 -23.56 -21.27
N PHE A 332 0.13 -24.46 -21.24
CA PHE A 332 -0.91 -24.45 -20.21
C PHE A 332 -0.33 -24.88 -18.87
N VAL A 333 -0.45 -24.01 -17.86
CA VAL A 333 0.14 -24.17 -16.54
C VAL A 333 -0.87 -24.80 -15.58
N SER A 334 -2.04 -24.19 -15.43
CA SER A 334 -3.11 -24.66 -14.57
C SER A 334 -4.44 -24.00 -14.93
N GLU A 335 -5.55 -24.54 -14.44
CA GLU A 335 -6.87 -23.90 -14.51
C GLU A 335 -7.10 -23.06 -13.24
N TYR A 336 -7.73 -21.90 -13.37
CA TYR A 336 -8.17 -21.13 -12.20
C TYR A 336 -9.56 -21.62 -11.77
N VAL A 337 -9.61 -22.36 -10.66
CA VAL A 337 -10.82 -23.05 -10.19
C VAL A 337 -11.26 -22.53 -8.83
N GLY A 338 -12.57 -22.36 -8.66
CA GLY A 338 -13.17 -21.90 -7.40
C GLY A 338 -14.68 -22.18 -7.29
N GLU A 339 -15.30 -21.54 -6.31
CA GLU A 339 -16.76 -21.40 -6.28
C GLU A 339 -17.18 -20.38 -7.35
N VAL A 340 -18.20 -20.69 -8.14
CA VAL A 340 -18.75 -19.74 -9.12
C VAL A 340 -19.98 -19.09 -8.51
N ILE A 341 -19.87 -17.79 -8.26
CA ILE A 341 -20.85 -16.96 -7.57
C ILE A 341 -21.35 -15.85 -8.51
N ASP A 342 -22.51 -15.29 -8.18
CA ASP A 342 -23.03 -14.09 -8.84
C ASP A 342 -22.47 -12.81 -8.21
N GLU A 343 -22.77 -11.66 -8.80
CA GLU A 343 -22.30 -10.36 -8.30
C GLU A 343 -22.85 -10.03 -6.91
N GLU A 344 -24.07 -10.48 -6.57
CA GLU A 344 -24.71 -10.20 -5.29
C GLU A 344 -23.93 -10.87 -4.15
N GLU A 345 -23.67 -12.17 -4.30
CA GLU A 345 -22.85 -12.96 -3.38
C GLU A 345 -21.40 -12.44 -3.34
N CYS A 346 -20.83 -12.03 -4.48
CA CYS A 346 -19.49 -11.43 -4.51
C CYS A 346 -19.42 -10.15 -3.66
N ARG A 347 -20.39 -9.25 -3.79
CA ARG A 347 -20.44 -8.03 -2.97
C ARG A 347 -20.61 -8.35 -1.49
N ALA A 348 -21.42 -9.37 -1.15
CA ALA A 348 -21.60 -9.80 0.24
C ALA A 348 -20.29 -10.30 0.86
N ARG A 349 -19.53 -11.14 0.14
CA ARG A 349 -18.22 -11.65 0.59
C ARG A 349 -17.18 -10.55 0.75
N ILE A 350 -17.15 -9.57 -0.15
CA ILE A 350 -16.22 -8.42 -0.04
C ILE A 350 -16.54 -7.58 1.21
N ARG A 351 -17.81 -7.28 1.47
CA ARG A 351 -18.21 -6.54 2.69
C ARG A 351 -17.80 -7.28 3.95
N HIS A 352 -18.09 -8.58 4.02
CA HIS A 352 -17.68 -9.41 5.15
C HIS A 352 -16.15 -9.40 5.34
N ALA A 353 -15.38 -9.50 4.26
CA ALA A 353 -13.92 -9.43 4.33
C ALA A 353 -13.43 -8.06 4.85
N GLN A 354 -14.05 -6.96 4.43
CA GLN A 354 -13.72 -5.61 4.89
C GLN A 354 -14.06 -5.39 6.37
N GLU A 355 -15.22 -5.86 6.82
CA GLU A 355 -15.66 -5.76 8.23
C GLU A 355 -14.79 -6.58 9.20
N ASN A 356 -14.11 -7.61 8.69
CA ASN A 356 -13.26 -8.51 9.47
C ASN A 356 -11.76 -8.34 9.19
N ASP A 357 -11.35 -7.24 8.55
CA ASP A 357 -9.95 -6.93 8.21
C ASP A 357 -9.22 -8.05 7.43
N ILE A 358 -9.94 -8.77 6.57
CA ILE A 358 -9.39 -9.83 5.72
C ILE A 358 -8.83 -9.18 4.44
N GLY A 359 -7.50 -9.12 4.34
CA GLY A 359 -6.80 -8.47 3.22
C GLY A 359 -6.50 -9.33 1.99
N ASN A 360 -6.94 -10.60 1.94
CA ASN A 360 -6.67 -11.51 0.80
C ASN A 360 -7.94 -11.80 0.00
N PHE A 361 -7.95 -11.42 -1.28
CA PHE A 361 -9.07 -11.61 -2.20
C PHE A 361 -8.68 -12.58 -3.33
N TYR A 362 -9.60 -13.48 -3.68
CA TYR A 362 -9.38 -14.58 -4.64
C TYR A 362 -10.49 -14.63 -5.69
N MET A 363 -11.10 -13.48 -5.99
CA MET A 363 -12.20 -13.36 -6.94
C MET A 363 -11.67 -13.04 -8.34
N LEU A 364 -12.15 -13.73 -9.36
CA LEU A 364 -11.80 -13.50 -10.77
C LEU A 364 -13.05 -13.57 -11.65
N THR A 365 -13.32 -12.51 -12.41
CA THR A 365 -14.52 -12.42 -13.26
C THR A 365 -14.45 -13.37 -14.47
N LEU A 366 -15.38 -14.32 -14.53
CA LEU A 366 -15.50 -15.28 -15.64
C LEU A 366 -16.23 -14.64 -16.84
N ASP A 367 -17.43 -14.10 -16.61
CA ASP A 367 -18.24 -13.37 -17.58
C ASP A 367 -19.17 -12.35 -16.87
N LYS A 368 -20.23 -11.87 -17.54
CA LYS A 368 -21.05 -10.74 -17.08
C LYS A 368 -21.75 -10.98 -15.74
N ASP A 369 -22.03 -12.23 -15.37
CA ASP A 369 -22.78 -12.56 -14.15
C ASP A 369 -22.15 -13.71 -13.34
N ARG A 370 -20.94 -14.16 -13.72
CA ARG A 370 -20.25 -15.27 -13.06
C ARG A 370 -18.84 -14.86 -12.64
N ILE A 371 -18.55 -15.05 -11.35
CA ILE A 371 -17.27 -14.73 -10.74
C ILE A 371 -16.75 -16.00 -10.06
N ILE A 372 -15.48 -16.32 -10.28
CA ILE A 372 -14.81 -17.44 -9.59
C ILE A 372 -14.20 -16.91 -8.31
N ASP A 373 -14.62 -17.42 -7.15
CA ASP A 373 -14.00 -17.19 -5.85
C ASP A 373 -13.21 -18.44 -5.40
N ALA A 374 -11.88 -18.34 -5.47
CA ALA A 374 -10.97 -19.40 -5.03
C ALA A 374 -10.60 -19.31 -3.53
N GLY A 375 -11.28 -18.46 -2.77
CA GLY A 375 -11.03 -18.23 -1.35
C GLY A 375 -11.33 -19.45 -0.49
N PRO A 376 -12.62 -19.87 -0.37
CA PRO A 376 -13.00 -21.03 0.44
C PRO A 376 -12.63 -22.37 -0.19
N LYS A 377 -12.83 -22.49 -1.51
CA LYS A 377 -12.56 -23.69 -2.30
C LYS A 377 -11.81 -23.30 -3.56
N GLY A 378 -10.71 -23.98 -3.87
CA GLY A 378 -9.94 -23.74 -5.09
C GLY A 378 -8.86 -24.78 -5.30
N ASN A 379 -7.96 -24.56 -6.24
CA ASN A 379 -6.75 -25.36 -6.42
C ASN A 379 -5.50 -24.52 -6.12
N GLU A 380 -4.32 -25.03 -6.50
CA GLU A 380 -3.03 -24.39 -6.28
C GLU A 380 -2.91 -23.02 -6.97
N ALA A 381 -3.67 -22.77 -8.05
CA ALA A 381 -3.65 -21.51 -8.79
C ALA A 381 -4.03 -20.29 -7.95
N ARG A 382 -4.78 -20.47 -6.85
CA ARG A 382 -5.12 -19.41 -5.90
C ARG A 382 -3.90 -18.74 -5.25
N PHE A 383 -2.73 -19.39 -5.28
CA PHE A 383 -1.48 -18.87 -4.71
C PHE A 383 -0.60 -18.14 -5.74
N MET A 384 -1.03 -18.00 -7.01
CA MET A 384 -0.28 -17.22 -8.00
C MET A 384 -0.45 -15.74 -7.72
N ASN A 385 0.65 -15.07 -7.38
CA ASN A 385 0.66 -13.66 -7.03
C ASN A 385 0.53 -12.74 -8.24
N HIS A 386 0.15 -11.49 -7.96
CA HIS A 386 0.20 -10.42 -8.94
C HIS A 386 1.64 -10.00 -9.28
N SER A 387 1.89 -9.74 -10.57
CA SER A 387 3.03 -8.97 -11.04
C SER A 387 2.62 -7.99 -12.16
N CYS A 388 3.19 -6.79 -12.15
CA CYS A 388 3.08 -5.83 -13.27
C CYS A 388 3.95 -6.22 -14.47
N GLN A 389 4.88 -7.15 -14.28
CA GLN A 389 5.65 -7.81 -15.33
C GLN A 389 5.53 -9.33 -15.12
N PRO A 390 4.38 -9.92 -15.47
CA PRO A 390 4.11 -11.32 -15.19
C PRO A 390 4.82 -12.26 -16.17
N ASN A 391 4.94 -13.53 -15.79
CA ASN A 391 5.38 -14.62 -16.65
C ASN A 391 4.24 -15.54 -17.10
N CYS A 392 3.04 -15.38 -16.55
CA CYS A 392 1.82 -16.04 -16.99
C CYS A 392 0.71 -15.03 -17.30
N GLU A 393 -0.26 -15.43 -18.11
CA GLU A 393 -1.49 -14.70 -18.37
C GLU A 393 -2.72 -15.58 -18.17
N THR A 394 -3.87 -14.95 -17.94
CA THR A 394 -5.17 -15.62 -17.91
C THR A 394 -5.79 -15.60 -19.31
N GLN A 395 -6.32 -16.74 -19.75
CA GLN A 395 -7.06 -16.85 -21.00
C GLN A 395 -8.41 -17.50 -20.74
N LYS A 396 -9.45 -16.96 -21.36
CA LYS A 396 -10.81 -17.51 -21.31
C LYS A 396 -10.99 -18.49 -22.46
N TRP A 397 -11.26 -19.74 -22.13
CA TRP A 397 -11.44 -20.85 -23.06
C TRP A 397 -12.87 -21.38 -23.00
N THR A 398 -13.42 -21.78 -24.14
CA THR A 398 -14.70 -22.48 -24.18
C THR A 398 -14.46 -23.99 -24.16
N VAL A 399 -14.93 -24.65 -23.11
CA VAL A 399 -14.75 -26.09 -22.85
C VAL A 399 -16.11 -26.74 -22.69
N SER A 400 -16.51 -27.57 -23.66
CA SER A 400 -17.82 -28.25 -23.68
C SER A 400 -19.01 -27.29 -23.49
N GLY A 401 -18.92 -26.09 -24.08
CA GLY A 401 -19.96 -25.07 -24.01
C GLY A 401 -19.86 -24.11 -22.82
N ASP A 402 -18.97 -24.35 -21.87
CA ASP A 402 -18.76 -23.47 -20.72
C ASP A 402 -17.47 -22.67 -20.82
N THR A 403 -17.49 -21.44 -20.30
CA THR A 403 -16.29 -20.60 -20.19
C THR A 403 -15.44 -21.07 -19.02
N ARG A 404 -14.14 -21.23 -19.23
CA ARG A 404 -13.14 -21.57 -18.21
C ARG A 404 -11.94 -20.66 -18.29
N VAL A 405 -11.24 -20.47 -17.18
CA VAL A 405 -10.05 -19.61 -17.10
C VAL A 405 -8.82 -20.49 -16.95
N GLY A 406 -7.96 -20.48 -17.97
CA GLY A 406 -6.66 -21.14 -17.94
C GLY A 406 -5.54 -20.14 -17.73
N LEU A 407 -4.46 -20.61 -17.11
CA LEU A 407 -3.20 -19.88 -16.95
C LEU A 407 -2.19 -20.42 -17.94
N PHE A 408 -1.62 -19.52 -18.74
CA PHE A 408 -0.68 -19.86 -19.82
C PHE A 408 0.63 -19.10 -19.66
N ALA A 409 1.75 -19.71 -20.01
CA ALA A 409 3.07 -19.08 -19.92
C ALA A 409 3.26 -18.04 -21.03
N LEU A 410 3.67 -16.81 -20.68
CA LEU A 410 3.99 -15.73 -21.63
C LEU A 410 5.41 -15.85 -22.20
N VAL A 411 6.29 -16.50 -21.45
CA VAL A 411 7.73 -16.65 -21.72
C VAL A 411 8.16 -18.05 -21.32
N ASP A 412 9.37 -18.47 -21.72
CA ASP A 412 10.00 -19.64 -21.13
C ASP A 412 10.31 -19.37 -19.66
N ILE A 413 9.91 -20.27 -18.76
CA ILE A 413 10.03 -20.13 -17.31
C ILE A 413 10.89 -21.27 -16.77
N SER A 414 12.03 -20.96 -16.16
CA SER A 414 12.92 -21.97 -15.56
C SER A 414 12.38 -22.52 -14.25
N ALA A 415 12.75 -23.76 -13.93
CA ALA A 415 12.38 -24.43 -12.68
C ALA A 415 12.72 -23.58 -11.44
N GLY A 416 11.83 -23.58 -10.45
CA GLY A 416 11.97 -22.83 -9.20
C GLY A 416 11.52 -21.36 -9.28
N THR A 417 11.14 -20.86 -10.46
CA THR A 417 10.65 -19.49 -10.65
C THR A 417 9.22 -19.33 -10.12
N GLU A 418 8.95 -18.22 -9.44
CA GLU A 418 7.59 -17.86 -9.01
C GLU A 418 6.70 -17.63 -10.23
N LEU A 419 5.52 -18.26 -10.23
CA LEU A 419 4.50 -18.09 -11.25
C LEU A 419 3.59 -16.92 -10.85
N THR A 420 3.50 -15.94 -11.73
CA THR A 420 2.76 -14.69 -11.49
C THR A 420 1.95 -14.30 -12.72
N PHE A 421 0.81 -13.67 -12.50
CA PHE A 421 0.01 -13.09 -13.59
C PHE A 421 -0.43 -11.67 -13.26
N ASN A 422 -0.80 -10.90 -14.27
CA ASN A 422 -1.37 -9.58 -14.03
C ASN A 422 -2.85 -9.74 -13.64
N TYR A 423 -3.21 -9.27 -12.45
CA TYR A 423 -4.58 -9.42 -11.92
C TYR A 423 -5.59 -8.57 -12.68
N ASN A 424 -5.14 -7.53 -13.40
CA ASN A 424 -5.99 -6.55 -14.08
C ASN A 424 -7.12 -6.03 -13.15
N LEU A 425 -8.13 -5.36 -13.70
CA LEU A 425 -9.39 -5.02 -13.01
C LEU A 425 -10.30 -6.25 -12.79
N GLU A 426 -9.83 -7.47 -13.05
CA GLU A 426 -10.63 -8.69 -12.92
C GLU A 426 -10.67 -9.22 -11.47
N CYS A 427 -9.77 -8.74 -10.61
CA CYS A 427 -9.71 -9.11 -9.20
C CYS A 427 -10.40 -8.06 -8.30
N LEU A 428 -11.65 -8.33 -7.94
CA LEU A 428 -12.48 -7.44 -7.11
C LEU A 428 -11.96 -7.37 -5.66
N GLY A 429 -12.00 -6.18 -5.04
CA GLY A 429 -11.64 -5.94 -3.64
C GLY A 429 -10.23 -5.40 -3.37
N ASN A 430 -9.31 -5.48 -4.35
CA ASN A 430 -7.89 -5.11 -4.17
C ASN A 430 -7.51 -3.65 -4.53
N GLY A 431 -8.46 -2.82 -4.98
CA GLY A 431 -8.16 -1.51 -5.59
C GLY A 431 -7.43 -0.47 -4.72
N LYS A 432 -7.29 -0.72 -3.41
CA LYS A 432 -6.55 0.14 -2.47
C LYS A 432 -5.21 -0.45 -2.01
N THR A 433 -4.88 -1.67 -2.42
CA THR A 433 -3.70 -2.39 -1.93
C THR A 433 -2.46 -2.00 -2.74
N VAL A 434 -1.39 -1.62 -2.04
CA VAL A 434 -0.11 -1.24 -2.67
C VAL A 434 0.56 -2.47 -3.29
N CYS A 435 0.96 -2.37 -4.55
CA CYS A 435 1.62 -3.46 -5.27
C CYS A 435 3.08 -3.63 -4.80
N LYS A 436 3.39 -4.82 -4.26
CA LYS A 436 4.74 -5.21 -3.80
C LYS A 436 5.42 -6.20 -4.76
N CYS A 437 5.15 -6.14 -6.07
CA CYS A 437 5.69 -7.10 -7.06
C CYS A 437 7.19 -6.90 -7.36
N GLY A 438 7.73 -5.70 -7.14
CA GLY A 438 9.14 -5.40 -7.37
C GLY A 438 9.54 -5.16 -8.84
N ALA A 439 8.59 -5.19 -9.78
CA ALA A 439 8.87 -4.94 -11.19
C ALA A 439 9.24 -3.45 -11.45
N PRO A 440 10.15 -3.15 -12.39
CA PRO A 440 10.55 -1.77 -12.69
C PRO A 440 9.42 -0.93 -13.30
N ASN A 441 8.45 -1.57 -13.94
CA ASN A 441 7.24 -0.96 -14.50
C ASN A 441 6.02 -1.05 -13.56
N CYS A 442 6.24 -1.23 -12.25
CA CYS A 442 5.15 -1.38 -11.29
C CYS A 442 4.19 -0.17 -11.32
N SER A 443 2.88 -0.44 -11.39
CA SER A 443 1.84 0.61 -11.35
C SER A 443 1.60 1.18 -9.95
N GLY A 444 2.22 0.60 -8.91
CA GLY A 444 2.12 1.05 -7.52
C GLY A 444 0.93 0.46 -6.76
N PHE A 445 -0.15 0.07 -7.42
CA PHE A 445 -1.35 -0.51 -6.80
C PHE A 445 -1.81 -1.76 -7.53
N LEU A 446 -2.36 -2.73 -6.80
CA LEU A 446 -2.98 -3.90 -7.40
C LEU A 446 -4.21 -3.47 -8.22
N GLY A 447 -4.26 -3.89 -9.50
CA GLY A 447 -5.38 -3.60 -10.41
C GLY A 447 -5.21 -2.36 -11.30
N VAL A 448 -4.15 -1.57 -11.13
CA VAL A 448 -3.85 -0.44 -12.02
C VAL A 448 -2.96 -0.89 -13.17
N ARG A 449 -3.29 -0.52 -14.41
CA ARG A 449 -2.48 -0.85 -15.59
C ARG A 449 -1.12 -0.13 -15.56
N PRO A 450 0.00 -0.83 -15.79
CA PRO A 450 1.32 -0.20 -15.96
C PRO A 450 1.32 0.84 -17.08
N LYS A 451 1.90 2.03 -16.84
CA LYS A 451 2.21 2.98 -17.92
C LYS A 451 3.40 2.39 -18.71
N ASN A 452 3.14 1.95 -19.95
CA ASN A 452 4.04 1.31 -20.94
C ASN A 452 4.00 -0.23 -20.97
N ASN A 453 3.08 -0.79 -21.76
CA ASN A 453 3.35 -2.06 -22.43
C ASN A 453 4.33 -1.79 -23.59
N PRO A 454 5.39 -2.59 -23.80
CA PRO A 454 6.07 -2.60 -25.09
C PRO A 454 5.06 -3.01 -26.18
N PRO A 455 5.06 -2.36 -27.35
CA PRO A 455 4.24 -2.80 -28.47
C PRO A 455 4.64 -4.22 -28.85
N SER A 456 3.66 -5.05 -29.18
CA SER A 456 3.88 -6.34 -29.84
C SER A 456 4.73 -6.14 -31.09
N ASP A 457 5.89 -6.78 -31.14
CA ASP A 457 6.78 -6.82 -32.31
C ASP A 457 6.08 -7.53 -33.47
N ASP A 458 5.36 -6.78 -34.30
CA ASP A 458 5.14 -7.14 -35.70
C ASP A 458 4.93 -5.89 -36.57
N LYS A 459 6.01 -5.47 -37.24
CA LYS A 459 6.04 -5.17 -38.69
C LYS A 459 7.39 -4.62 -39.10
N GLY A 460 8.07 -5.39 -39.94
CA GLY A 460 9.34 -5.04 -40.55
C GLY A 460 9.26 -3.96 -41.64
N ARG A 461 10.44 -3.37 -41.86
CA ARG A 461 10.96 -2.72 -43.08
C ARG A 461 10.19 -1.50 -43.64
N LYS A 462 10.80 -0.32 -43.44
CA LYS A 462 11.37 0.48 -44.55
C LYS A 462 12.49 1.40 -44.02
N MET A 463 13.64 1.34 -44.69
CA MET A 463 14.89 1.99 -44.32
C MET A 463 15.13 3.24 -45.20
N LYS A 464 15.79 4.24 -44.59
CA LYS A 464 16.56 5.40 -45.13
C LYS A 464 15.80 6.71 -45.38
N LYS A 465 16.17 7.75 -44.61
CA LYS A 465 17.29 8.67 -44.94
C LYS A 465 17.78 9.45 -43.70
N ARG A 466 19.11 9.57 -43.59
CA ARG A 466 19.83 10.44 -42.65
C ARG A 466 19.80 11.90 -43.14
N ALA A 467 19.65 12.85 -42.20
CA ALA A 467 20.57 13.97 -41.94
C ALA A 467 19.82 15.17 -41.35
N HIS A 468 20.14 15.57 -40.11
CA HIS A 468 20.99 16.73 -39.78
C HIS A 468 20.69 17.22 -38.36
N MET A 469 21.75 17.41 -37.55
CA MET A 469 21.68 18.09 -36.25
C MET A 469 21.00 19.47 -36.35
N LYS A 470 20.09 19.79 -35.44
CA LYS A 470 19.94 21.14 -34.87
C LYS A 470 19.33 21.11 -33.47
N ARG A 471 20.13 21.68 -32.54
CA ARG A 471 19.86 22.35 -31.26
C ARG A 471 18.57 22.04 -30.47
N ARG A 472 18.80 21.70 -29.20
CA ARG A 472 17.92 21.81 -28.02
C ARG A 472 16.83 22.90 -28.17
N GLN A 473 15.58 22.45 -28.16
CA GLN A 473 14.44 23.25 -27.74
C GLN A 473 13.73 22.50 -26.61
N GLN A 474 13.36 23.28 -25.61
CA GLN A 474 12.78 22.92 -24.32
C GLN A 474 11.51 22.08 -24.55
N GLN A 475 11.49 20.84 -24.06
CA GLN A 475 10.33 19.96 -24.18
C GLN A 475 9.25 20.48 -23.23
N GLU A 476 8.22 21.11 -23.79
CA GLU A 476 6.98 21.45 -23.10
C GLU A 476 6.32 20.16 -22.58
N LEU A 477 6.03 20.15 -21.28
CA LEU A 477 5.21 19.15 -20.62
C LEU A 477 3.82 19.15 -21.28
N THR A 478 3.51 18.12 -22.06
CA THR A 478 2.14 17.90 -22.55
C THR A 478 1.28 17.49 -21.36
N LYS A 479 0.35 18.37 -20.98
CA LYS A 479 -0.60 18.21 -19.87
C LYS A 479 -1.53 17.01 -20.14
N GLU A 480 -1.59 16.04 -19.22
CA GLU A 480 -2.65 15.01 -19.18
C GLU A 480 -4.01 15.73 -19.03
N ARG A 481 -4.97 15.43 -19.92
CA ARG A 481 -6.34 15.97 -19.90
C ARG A 481 -7.28 14.87 -19.42
N GLU A 482 -8.43 15.25 -18.88
CA GLU A 482 -9.44 14.29 -18.41
C GLU A 482 -10.06 13.53 -19.61
N ASP A 483 -10.38 12.25 -19.42
CA ASP A 483 -10.92 11.34 -20.46
C ASP A 483 -12.47 11.24 -20.42
N GLU A 484 -13.10 11.95 -19.48
CA GLU A 484 -14.55 11.96 -19.23
C GLU A 484 -15.09 13.39 -19.29
N CYS A 485 -16.31 13.55 -19.79
CA CYS A 485 -16.98 14.85 -19.86
C CYS A 485 -17.25 15.38 -18.45
N PHE A 486 -16.72 16.56 -18.12
CA PHE A 486 -16.85 17.14 -16.78
C PHE A 486 -18.28 17.57 -16.41
N SER A 487 -19.22 17.52 -17.36
CA SER A 487 -20.64 17.83 -17.12
C SER A 487 -21.49 16.58 -16.84
N CYS A 488 -21.29 15.48 -17.60
CA CYS A 488 -22.12 14.27 -17.47
C CYS A 488 -21.37 13.01 -17.00
N GLY A 489 -20.05 13.03 -16.90
CA GLY A 489 -19.22 11.88 -16.51
C GLY A 489 -19.03 10.82 -17.61
N ASP A 490 -19.64 10.98 -18.78
CA ASP A 490 -19.54 10.00 -19.87
C ASP A 490 -18.34 10.27 -20.80
N GLY A 491 -17.77 9.19 -21.33
CA GLY A 491 -16.76 9.24 -22.40
C GLY A 491 -17.36 9.63 -23.76
N GLY A 492 -16.49 9.81 -24.77
CA GLY A 492 -16.92 10.03 -26.16
C GLY A 492 -16.27 11.22 -26.85
N GLN A 493 -16.95 11.82 -27.84
CA GLN A 493 -16.37 12.88 -28.67
C GLN A 493 -16.45 14.25 -27.96
N MET A 494 -15.38 14.62 -27.27
CA MET A 494 -15.35 15.81 -26.41
C MET A 494 -14.61 17.01 -27.03
N VAL A 495 -14.86 18.19 -26.46
CA VAL A 495 -14.21 19.48 -26.72
C VAL A 495 -13.30 19.80 -25.54
N SER A 496 -12.06 20.20 -25.83
CA SER A 496 -11.03 20.47 -24.80
C SER A 496 -10.86 21.96 -24.55
N CYS A 497 -10.81 22.35 -23.27
CA CYS A 497 -10.49 23.73 -22.88
C CYS A 497 -9.05 24.09 -23.28
N LYS A 498 -8.85 25.26 -23.92
CA LYS A 498 -7.53 25.74 -24.35
C LYS A 498 -6.86 26.69 -23.35
N ARG A 499 -7.45 26.91 -22.17
CA ARG A 499 -6.83 27.71 -21.12
C ARG A 499 -5.60 26.99 -20.52
N PRO A 500 -4.43 27.64 -20.42
CA PRO A 500 -3.25 27.03 -19.81
C PRO A 500 -3.55 26.67 -18.37
N GLY A 501 -3.39 25.40 -17.97
CA GLY A 501 -3.81 25.00 -16.61
C GLY A 501 -4.97 24.03 -16.56
N CYS A 502 -5.89 24.11 -17.52
CA CYS A 502 -7.17 23.44 -17.42
C CYS A 502 -7.15 22.02 -18.04
N PRO A 503 -7.40 20.95 -17.26
CA PRO A 503 -7.48 19.59 -17.77
C PRO A 503 -8.87 19.23 -18.34
N LYS A 504 -9.89 20.09 -18.13
CA LYS A 504 -11.31 19.77 -18.36
C LYS A 504 -11.69 19.60 -19.84
N VAL A 505 -12.56 18.63 -20.08
CA VAL A 505 -13.16 18.31 -21.38
C VAL A 505 -14.68 18.17 -21.24
N TYR A 506 -15.44 18.46 -22.29
CA TYR A 506 -16.91 18.48 -22.29
C TYR A 506 -17.47 17.97 -23.61
N HIS A 507 -18.67 17.39 -23.65
CA HIS A 507 -19.38 17.27 -24.93
C HIS A 507 -19.86 18.66 -25.39
N ALA A 508 -19.91 18.87 -26.72
CA ALA A 508 -20.46 20.11 -27.27
C ALA A 508 -21.93 20.29 -26.85
N ASP A 509 -22.69 19.18 -26.83
CA ASP A 509 -24.10 19.17 -26.48
C ASP A 509 -24.33 19.47 -24.98
N CYS A 510 -23.47 18.96 -24.09
CA CYS A 510 -23.50 19.27 -22.65
C CYS A 510 -23.20 20.75 -22.33
N LEU A 511 -22.73 21.53 -23.31
CA LEU A 511 -22.48 22.96 -23.20
C LEU A 511 -23.48 23.78 -24.03
N ASN A 512 -24.54 23.15 -24.56
CA ASN A 512 -25.49 23.75 -25.49
C ASN A 512 -24.83 24.37 -26.74
N LEU A 513 -23.68 23.85 -27.17
CA LEU A 513 -22.97 24.31 -28.35
C LEU A 513 -23.47 23.53 -29.57
N THR A 514 -24.25 24.21 -30.43
CA THR A 514 -24.76 23.62 -31.69
C THR A 514 -23.67 23.30 -32.71
N LYS A 515 -22.46 23.84 -32.54
CA LYS A 515 -21.26 23.53 -33.36
C LYS A 515 -20.01 23.54 -32.50
N ARG A 516 -19.04 22.69 -32.87
CA ARG A 516 -17.72 22.66 -32.23
C ARG A 516 -17.03 24.02 -32.36
N PRO A 517 -16.55 24.63 -31.26
CA PRO A 517 -15.81 25.88 -31.30
C PRO A 517 -14.54 25.73 -32.16
N ALA A 518 -14.38 26.61 -33.14
CA ALA A 518 -13.14 26.73 -33.91
C ALA A 518 -12.22 27.75 -33.23
N GLY A 519 -10.97 27.36 -32.94
CA GLY A 519 -9.96 28.26 -32.36
C GLY A 519 -9.79 28.13 -30.83
N ARG A 520 -9.42 29.24 -30.18
CA ARG A 520 -9.10 29.30 -28.74
C ARG A 520 -10.40 29.43 -27.94
N TRP A 521 -10.95 28.29 -27.52
CA TRP A 521 -12.14 28.22 -26.67
C TRP A 521 -11.76 27.90 -25.22
N GLU A 522 -12.38 28.61 -24.28
CA GLU A 522 -12.24 28.42 -22.84
C GLU A 522 -13.55 27.89 -22.25
N CYS A 523 -13.48 26.96 -21.30
CA CYS A 523 -14.66 26.34 -20.72
C CYS A 523 -15.34 27.23 -19.65
N PRO A 524 -16.63 27.00 -19.36
CA PRO A 524 -17.39 27.78 -18.38
C PRO A 524 -16.82 27.76 -16.97
N TRP A 525 -16.07 26.71 -16.60
CA TRP A 525 -15.38 26.56 -15.32
C TRP A 525 -14.37 27.68 -14.98
N HIS A 526 -14.20 28.68 -15.84
CA HIS A 526 -13.36 29.86 -15.59
C HIS A 526 -14.18 31.15 -15.41
N GLN A 527 -15.50 31.07 -15.47
CA GLN A 527 -16.41 32.19 -15.35
C GLN A 527 -17.38 31.93 -14.20
N CYS A 528 -17.53 32.92 -13.33
CA CYS A 528 -18.47 32.89 -12.22
C CYS A 528 -19.90 32.71 -12.76
N ASP A 529 -20.61 31.69 -12.28
CA ASP A 529 -21.97 31.38 -12.76
C ASP A 529 -22.97 32.52 -12.47
N LEU A 530 -22.70 33.37 -11.47
CA LEU A 530 -23.59 34.46 -11.07
C LEU A 530 -23.32 35.78 -11.78
N CYS A 531 -22.06 36.10 -12.08
CA CYS A 531 -21.69 37.43 -12.60
C CYS A 531 -20.83 37.40 -13.87
N GLY A 532 -20.42 36.21 -14.34
CA GLY A 532 -19.60 36.02 -15.54
C GLY A 532 -18.15 36.50 -15.42
N GLN A 533 -17.73 37.05 -14.27
CA GLN A 533 -16.35 37.45 -14.02
C GLN A 533 -15.43 36.24 -13.83
N GLU A 534 -14.12 36.46 -13.84
CA GLU A 534 -13.13 35.39 -13.68
C GLU A 534 -13.34 34.63 -12.37
N ALA A 535 -13.55 33.31 -12.47
CA ALA A 535 -13.75 32.46 -11.32
C ALA A 535 -12.44 32.23 -10.57
N ALA A 536 -12.52 32.24 -9.23
CA ALA A 536 -11.39 32.08 -8.33
C ALA A 536 -11.50 30.80 -7.47
N SER A 537 -12.70 30.23 -7.39
CA SER A 537 -12.97 29.00 -6.64
C SER A 537 -13.97 28.16 -7.45
N PHE A 538 -13.78 26.84 -7.44
CA PHE A 538 -14.44 25.96 -8.39
C PHE A 538 -14.91 24.69 -7.69
N CYS A 539 -16.08 24.17 -8.09
CA CYS A 539 -16.48 22.83 -7.71
C CYS A 539 -15.59 21.80 -8.41
N GLU A 540 -15.15 20.79 -7.67
CA GLU A 540 -14.34 19.69 -8.22
C GLU A 540 -15.17 18.60 -8.90
N MET A 541 -16.49 18.61 -8.68
CA MET A 541 -17.42 17.56 -9.13
C MET A 541 -18.30 17.99 -10.31
N CYS A 542 -18.46 19.30 -10.53
CA CYS A 542 -19.25 19.81 -11.64
C CYS A 542 -18.68 21.14 -12.18
N PRO A 543 -19.21 21.62 -13.32
CA PRO A 543 -18.71 22.83 -13.98
C PRO A 543 -18.93 24.14 -13.19
N SER A 544 -19.61 24.10 -12.04
CA SER A 544 -19.93 25.29 -11.26
C SER A 544 -18.68 25.99 -10.72
N SER A 545 -18.63 27.30 -10.90
CA SER A 545 -17.50 28.11 -10.45
C SER A 545 -17.91 29.51 -10.04
N TYR A 546 -17.17 30.10 -9.09
CA TYR A 546 -17.53 31.36 -8.46
C TYR A 546 -16.30 32.28 -8.29
N CYS A 547 -16.52 33.59 -8.41
CA CYS A 547 -15.49 34.59 -8.10
C CYS A 547 -15.34 34.77 -6.58
N VAL A 548 -14.33 35.54 -6.15
CA VAL A 548 -14.04 35.77 -4.72
C VAL A 548 -15.24 36.35 -3.96
N GLU A 549 -16.06 37.17 -4.61
CA GLU A 549 -17.25 37.79 -4.00
C GLU A 549 -18.45 36.83 -3.89
N HIS A 550 -18.52 35.81 -4.74
CA HIS A 550 -19.67 34.91 -4.86
C HIS A 550 -19.40 33.49 -4.35
N ARG A 551 -18.18 33.17 -3.90
CA ARG A 551 -17.84 31.84 -3.39
C ARG A 551 -18.45 31.54 -2.02
N ASP A 552 -18.64 32.57 -1.19
CA ASP A 552 -19.05 32.42 0.20
C ASP A 552 -20.53 31.99 0.23
N GLY A 553 -20.79 30.79 0.75
CA GLY A 553 -22.12 30.17 0.78
C GLY A 553 -22.51 29.38 -0.48
N MET A 554 -21.65 29.34 -1.52
CA MET A 554 -21.88 28.58 -2.75
C MET A 554 -20.95 27.36 -2.91
N LEU A 555 -19.78 27.39 -2.25
CA LEU A 555 -18.83 26.28 -2.20
C LEU A 555 -18.48 25.92 -0.76
N PHE A 556 -18.42 24.62 -0.49
CA PHE A 556 -18.15 24.05 0.82
C PHE A 556 -17.13 22.92 0.70
N ILE A 557 -16.36 22.67 1.76
CA ILE A 557 -15.49 21.49 1.81
C ILE A 557 -16.38 20.32 2.24
N SER A 558 -16.64 19.40 1.31
CA SER A 558 -17.43 18.20 1.57
C SER A 558 -16.81 17.42 2.74
N LYS A 559 -17.63 17.08 3.74
CA LYS A 559 -17.19 16.28 4.89
C LYS A 559 -17.00 14.79 4.57
N LEU A 560 -17.46 14.34 3.40
CA LEU A 560 -17.37 12.95 2.96
C LEU A 560 -16.02 12.62 2.30
N ASP A 561 -15.47 13.55 1.53
CA ASP A 561 -14.27 13.33 0.71
C ASP A 561 -13.25 14.48 0.76
N GLY A 562 -13.55 15.57 1.47
CA GLY A 562 -12.66 16.71 1.66
C GLY A 562 -12.51 17.62 0.43
N ARG A 563 -13.32 17.43 -0.63
CA ARG A 563 -13.23 18.20 -1.87
C ARG A 563 -14.11 19.45 -1.84
N LEU A 564 -13.71 20.48 -2.58
CA LEU A 564 -14.49 21.70 -2.70
C LEU A 564 -15.70 21.46 -3.62
N SER A 565 -16.90 21.49 -3.04
CA SER A 565 -18.15 21.07 -3.66
C SER A 565 -19.21 22.18 -3.61
N CYS A 566 -20.05 22.29 -4.64
CA CYS A 566 -21.20 23.21 -4.61
C CYS A 566 -22.37 22.61 -3.84
N SER A 567 -23.41 23.42 -3.59
CA SER A 567 -24.61 23.02 -2.84
C SER A 567 -25.37 21.83 -3.43
N GLU A 568 -25.24 21.54 -4.73
CA GLU A 568 -25.85 20.36 -5.37
C GLU A 568 -25.13 19.05 -5.01
N HIS A 569 -23.87 19.14 -4.57
CA HIS A 569 -23.03 17.99 -4.25
C HIS A 569 -22.76 17.84 -2.75
N ASP A 570 -23.36 18.68 -1.90
CA ASP A 570 -23.37 18.52 -0.44
C ASP A 570 -24.78 18.14 0.05
N PRO A 571 -25.00 16.86 0.44
CA PRO A 571 -26.32 16.39 0.88
C PRO A 571 -26.79 16.96 2.24
N CYS A 572 -25.97 17.76 2.94
CA CYS A 572 -26.31 18.27 4.28
C CYS A 572 -26.93 19.68 4.29
N GLY A 573 -26.87 20.42 3.17
CA GLY A 573 -27.29 21.82 3.13
C GLY A 573 -26.39 22.75 4.00
N PRO A 574 -26.68 24.06 4.03
CA PRO A 574 -25.82 25.06 4.69
C PRO A 574 -25.89 25.06 6.24
N GLU A 575 -26.79 24.29 6.85
CA GLU A 575 -26.94 24.21 8.31
C GLU A 575 -26.36 22.91 8.89
N PRO A 576 -25.67 22.95 10.05
CA PRO A 576 -25.14 21.75 10.68
C PRO A 576 -26.27 20.85 11.25
N LEU A 577 -26.24 19.56 10.92
CA LEU A 577 -27.12 18.55 11.51
C LEU A 577 -26.79 18.34 13.00
N GLU A 578 -27.82 18.20 13.84
CA GLU A 578 -27.64 17.85 15.25
C GLU A 578 -27.26 16.37 15.42
N PRO A 579 -26.56 15.99 16.52
CA PRO A 579 -26.12 14.61 16.73
C PRO A 579 -27.31 13.63 16.78
N GLY A 580 -27.43 12.78 15.75
CA GLY A 580 -28.44 11.72 15.66
C GLY A 580 -29.53 11.92 14.60
N GLU A 581 -29.52 13.03 13.86
CA GLU A 581 -30.46 13.25 12.75
C GLU A 581 -29.95 12.58 11.46
N ILE A 582 -30.75 11.68 10.86
CA ILE A 582 -30.51 11.13 9.52
C ILE A 582 -31.56 11.76 8.60
N ARG A 583 -31.14 12.65 7.69
CA ARG A 583 -32.02 13.14 6.61
C ARG A 583 -31.88 12.20 5.42
N GLU A 584 -32.94 11.47 5.11
CA GLU A 584 -32.96 10.59 3.95
C GLU A 584 -32.98 11.40 2.64
N TYR A 585 -32.14 11.00 1.69
CA TYR A 585 -32.14 11.52 0.34
C TYR A 585 -33.35 10.97 -0.42
N VAL A 586 -34.27 11.85 -0.81
CA VAL A 586 -35.36 11.52 -1.74
C VAL A 586 -34.93 12.00 -3.13
N PRO A 587 -34.70 11.10 -4.11
CA PRO A 587 -34.38 11.52 -5.47
C PRO A 587 -35.59 12.20 -6.11
N ASP A 588 -35.40 13.37 -6.69
CA ASP A 588 -36.43 14.09 -7.43
C ASP A 588 -36.94 13.24 -8.61
N VAL A 589 -38.24 12.97 -8.60
CA VAL A 589 -38.96 12.39 -9.74
C VAL A 589 -39.03 13.46 -10.81
N LYS A 590 -38.34 13.24 -11.93
CA LYS A 590 -38.39 14.11 -13.11
C LYS A 590 -39.85 14.32 -13.53
N HIS A 591 -40.31 15.57 -13.47
CA HIS A 591 -41.51 16.00 -14.17
C HIS A 591 -41.23 15.95 -15.68
N GLU A 592 -41.95 15.06 -16.38
CA GLU A 592 -42.19 15.20 -17.82
C GLU A 592 -43.10 16.41 -18.05
N SER A 593 -42.58 17.40 -18.77
CA SER A 593 -43.36 18.35 -19.57
C SER A 593 -42.49 18.93 -20.66
#